data_AF-A0A2U8QUN7-F1
#
_entry.id   AF-A0A2U8QUN7-F1
#
_cell.length_a   1.000
_cell.length_b   1.000
_cell.length_c   1.000
_cell.angle_alpha   90.00
_cell.angle_beta   90.00
_cell.angle_gamma   90.00
#
_symmetry.space_group_name_H-M   'P 1'
#
loop_
_entity.id
_entity.type
_entity.pdbx_description
1 polymer ?
#
loop_
_entity_poly.entity_id
_entity_poly.type
_entity_poly.pdbx_seq_one_letter_code
_entity_poly.pdbx_strand_id
1 'polypeptide(L)'
;MFDFEYDSNEKWEVNISDKEPFKYFPVYQQNRQAPQQSIRINSSASDFVRNIWAYTLTLLSEGLNHIGIVMFDEPGQHKTKMSSLEKFFQVCSTFYDRQVIIFTSVDKVLDNENDEKLDIYKILDGISRENYKLIELDSDSKAIKRLL
;
A
#
# COMPACT_ATOMS: atom_id res chain seq x y z
N MET A 1 8.89 2.21 -0.85
CA MET A 1 8.18 3.25 -0.07
C MET A 1 8.39 4.63 -0.68
N PHE A 2 9.63 5.03 -0.99
CA PHE A 2 9.93 6.29 -1.67
C PHE A 2 9.25 6.41 -3.04
N ASP A 3 9.12 5.29 -3.77
CA ASP A 3 8.34 5.26 -5.02
C ASP A 3 6.85 5.60 -4.81
N PHE A 4 6.33 5.47 -3.59
CA PHE A 4 4.95 5.82 -3.23
C PHE A 4 4.84 7.20 -2.57
N GLU A 5 5.82 8.08 -2.80
CA GLU A 5 5.90 9.44 -2.24
C GLU A 5 6.01 9.47 -0.71
N TYR A 6 6.78 8.53 -0.14
CA TYR A 6 7.15 8.62 1.27
C TYR A 6 8.10 9.80 1.51
N ASP A 7 7.79 10.65 2.50
CA ASP A 7 8.58 11.87 2.79
C ASP A 7 8.88 12.13 4.28
N SER A 8 8.39 11.31 5.22
CA SER A 8 8.67 11.50 6.65
C SER A 8 10.14 11.41 7.08
N ASN A 9 10.96 10.60 6.39
CA ASN A 9 12.36 10.38 6.74
C ASN A 9 13.21 10.17 5.48
N GLU A 10 14.52 10.39 5.61
CA GLU A 10 15.45 10.17 4.51
C GLU A 10 15.72 8.68 4.27
N LYS A 11 16.09 8.33 3.03
CA LYS A 11 16.34 6.93 2.64
C LYS A 11 17.40 6.23 3.48
N TRP A 12 18.41 6.97 3.92
CA TRP A 12 19.51 6.44 4.72
C TRP A 12 19.18 6.35 6.22
N GLU A 13 18.06 6.93 6.66
CA GLU A 13 17.55 6.85 8.04
C GLU A 13 16.58 5.67 8.24
N VAL A 14 16.18 4.98 7.16
CA VAL A 14 15.26 3.84 7.22
C VAL A 14 15.99 2.56 6.87
N ASN A 15 15.92 1.57 7.77
CA ASN A 15 16.49 0.24 7.55
C ASN A 15 15.60 -0.86 8.12
N ILE A 16 15.86 -2.11 7.73
CA ILE A 16 15.26 -3.27 8.39
C ILE A 16 16.07 -3.59 9.64
N SER A 17 15.40 -3.78 10.78
CA SER A 17 16.07 -4.12 12.04
C SER A 17 16.42 -5.60 12.12
N ASP A 18 17.58 -5.91 12.69
CA ASP A 18 18.03 -7.24 13.06
C ASP A 18 17.89 -7.52 14.57
N LYS A 19 17.40 -6.54 15.34
CA LYS A 19 17.37 -6.55 16.81
C LYS A 19 15.96 -6.45 17.36
N GLU A 20 15.76 -7.09 18.52
CA GLU A 20 14.56 -6.87 19.32
C GLU A 20 14.48 -5.40 19.80
N PRO A 21 13.27 -4.82 19.93
CA PRO A 21 11.95 -5.44 19.77
C PRO A 21 11.36 -5.34 18.35
N PHE A 22 12.09 -4.78 17.38
CA PHE A 22 11.56 -4.47 16.04
C PHE A 22 12.12 -5.39 14.96
N LYS A 23 12.57 -6.58 15.33
CA LYS A 23 13.27 -7.49 14.43
C LYS A 23 12.44 -7.75 13.17
N TYR A 24 13.11 -7.64 12.02
CA TYR A 24 12.56 -7.77 10.66
C TYR A 24 11.61 -6.67 10.21
N PHE A 25 11.29 -5.69 11.05
CA PHE A 25 10.47 -4.54 10.63
C PHE A 25 11.32 -3.35 10.18
N PRO A 26 10.76 -2.48 9.32
CA PRO A 26 11.34 -1.18 9.05
C PRO A 26 11.41 -0.33 10.34
N VAL A 27 12.56 0.30 10.56
CA VAL A 27 12.83 1.19 11.69
C VAL A 27 13.45 2.50 11.22
N TYR A 28 13.26 3.53 12.02
CA TYR A 28 13.97 4.79 11.89
C TYR A 28 15.26 4.75 12.73
N GLN A 29 16.36 5.23 12.16
CA GLN A 29 17.64 5.36 12.83
C GLN A 29 18.45 6.54 12.24
N GLN A 30 18.52 7.65 12.98
CA GLN A 30 19.20 8.89 12.57
C GLN A 30 20.69 8.71 12.24
N ASN A 31 21.38 7.75 12.85
CA ASN A 31 22.75 7.37 12.49
C ASN A 31 23.08 6.03 13.14
N ARG A 32 24.20 5.40 12.76
CA ARG A 32 24.60 4.07 13.26
C ARG A 32 24.74 3.97 14.79
N GLN A 33 24.91 5.08 15.49
CA GLN A 33 25.05 5.12 16.95
C GLN A 33 23.72 5.39 17.66
N ALA A 34 22.73 5.96 16.96
CA ALA A 34 21.42 6.26 17.51
C ALA A 34 20.61 4.96 17.76
N PRO A 35 19.76 4.94 18.80
CA PRO A 35 18.86 3.82 19.03
C PRO A 35 17.85 3.70 17.88
N GLN A 36 17.50 2.47 17.52
CA GLN A 36 16.43 2.21 16.56
C GLN A 36 15.08 2.54 17.18
N GLN A 37 14.23 3.18 16.39
CA GLN A 37 12.89 3.56 16.79
C GLN A 37 11.87 3.00 15.80
N SER A 38 10.65 2.76 16.29
CA SER A 38 9.56 2.31 15.43
C SER A 38 9.32 3.34 14.31
N ILE A 39 9.26 2.86 13.07
CA ILE A 39 8.94 3.69 11.91
C ILE A 39 7.57 4.36 12.05
N ARG A 40 6.65 3.74 12.80
CA ARG A 40 5.29 4.25 13.06
C ARG A 40 5.30 5.57 13.82
N ILE A 41 6.22 5.76 14.76
CA ILE A 41 6.27 6.95 15.62
C ILE A 41 6.98 8.10 14.89
N ASN A 42 7.91 7.77 14.00
CA ASN A 42 8.68 8.73 13.22
C ASN A 42 8.10 8.98 11.82
N SER A 43 6.88 8.52 11.52
CA SER A 43 6.23 8.77 10.22
C SER A 43 4.82 9.30 10.39
N SER A 44 4.37 10.10 9.42
CA SER A 44 2.97 10.47 9.28
C SER A 44 2.09 9.23 9.08
N ALA A 45 0.78 9.34 9.29
CA ALA A 45 -0.15 8.21 9.13
C ALA A 45 -0.16 7.67 7.68
N SER A 46 -0.16 8.55 6.68
CA SER A 46 -0.10 8.17 5.26
C SER A 46 1.24 7.52 4.90
N ASP A 47 2.34 8.02 5.46
CA ASP A 47 3.66 7.43 5.27
C ASP A 47 3.83 6.06 5.93
N PHE A 48 3.20 5.87 7.07
CA PHE A 48 3.13 4.55 7.69
C PHE A 48 2.39 3.55 6.79
N VAL A 49 1.29 3.95 6.14
CA VAL A 49 0.60 3.13 5.14
C VAL A 49 1.50 2.82 3.94
N ARG A 50 2.20 3.82 3.38
CA ARG A 50 3.17 3.61 2.28
C ARG A 50 4.32 2.67 2.66
N ASN A 51 4.72 2.68 3.94
CA ASN A 51 5.71 1.74 4.47
C ASN A 51 5.15 0.31 4.51
N ILE A 52 3.92 0.11 4.97
CA ILE A 52 3.23 -1.19 4.95
C ILE A 52 3.13 -1.74 3.52
N TRP A 53 2.74 -0.92 2.55
CA TRP A 53 2.70 -1.32 1.14
C TRP A 53 4.06 -1.81 0.65
N ALA A 54 5.10 -1.01 0.84
CA ALA A 54 6.44 -1.32 0.36
C ALA A 54 7.00 -2.58 1.01
N TYR A 55 6.85 -2.71 2.32
CA TYR A 55 7.32 -3.88 3.06
C TYR A 55 6.61 -5.14 2.59
N THR A 56 5.27 -5.10 2.50
CA THR A 56 4.45 -6.24 2.05
C THR A 56 4.77 -6.66 0.62
N LEU A 57 4.90 -5.70 -0.31
CA LEU A 57 5.26 -6.00 -1.70
C LEU A 57 6.70 -6.52 -1.84
N THR A 58 7.62 -6.06 -0.98
CA THR A 58 9.00 -6.60 -0.95
C THR A 58 8.99 -8.05 -0.49
N LEU A 59 8.18 -8.40 0.52
CA LEU A 59 8.00 -9.79 0.95
C LEU A 59 7.37 -10.66 -0.15
N LEU A 60 6.44 -10.12 -0.93
CA LEU A 60 5.84 -10.83 -2.06
C LEU A 60 6.86 -11.13 -3.18
N SER A 61 7.75 -10.17 -3.46
CA SER A 61 8.81 -10.26 -4.48
C SER A 61 9.96 -11.17 -4.05
N GLU A 62 10.54 -10.89 -2.88
CA GLU A 62 11.83 -11.44 -2.45
C GLU A 62 11.69 -12.59 -1.43
N GLY A 63 10.49 -12.80 -0.89
CA GLY A 63 10.26 -13.80 0.15
C GLY A 63 10.34 -15.23 -0.39
N LEU A 64 11.42 -15.95 -0.06
CA LEU A 64 11.64 -17.34 -0.50
C LEU A 64 10.50 -18.30 -0.14
N ASN A 65 9.86 -18.10 1.01
CA ASN A 65 8.76 -18.94 1.52
C ASN A 65 7.39 -18.24 1.43
N HIS A 66 7.26 -17.21 0.58
CA HIS A 66 6.02 -16.48 0.43
C HIS A 66 5.04 -17.27 -0.46
N ILE A 67 3.77 -17.39 -0.05
CA ILE A 67 2.72 -18.15 -0.78
C ILE A 67 2.32 -17.52 -2.14
N GLY A 68 2.98 -16.43 -2.51
CA GLY A 68 2.75 -15.73 -3.77
C GLY A 68 1.44 -14.93 -3.87
N ILE A 69 0.72 -14.70 -2.77
CA ILE A 69 -0.50 -13.88 -2.73
C ILE A 69 -0.47 -12.84 -1.62
N VAL A 70 -0.94 -11.63 -1.92
CA VAL A 70 -1.18 -10.54 -0.97
C VAL A 70 -2.56 -9.94 -1.19
N MET A 71 -3.20 -9.52 -0.10
CA MET A 71 -4.47 -8.80 -0.12
C MET A 71 -4.34 -7.47 0.59
N PHE A 72 -4.87 -6.41 -0.02
CA PHE A 72 -4.98 -5.08 0.58
C PHE A 72 -6.45 -4.70 0.71
N ASP A 73 -6.85 -4.36 1.92
CA ASP A 73 -8.19 -3.82 2.22
C ASP A 73 -8.09 -2.30 2.37
N GLU A 74 -8.80 -1.57 1.52
CA GLU A 74 -8.87 -0.11 1.48
C GLU A 74 -7.50 0.58 1.56
N PRO A 75 -6.55 0.32 0.63
CA PRO A 75 -5.21 0.91 0.69
C PRO A 75 -5.26 2.44 0.74
N GLY A 76 -6.25 3.08 0.11
CA GLY A 76 -6.44 4.54 0.14
C GLY A 76 -6.91 5.12 1.48
N GLN A 77 -7.05 4.32 2.54
CA GLN A 77 -7.40 4.81 3.87
C GLN A 77 -6.26 5.66 4.46
N HIS A 78 -6.60 6.68 5.27
CA HIS A 78 -5.67 7.63 5.92
C HIS A 78 -5.07 8.75 5.05
N LYS A 79 -5.89 9.40 4.21
CA LYS A 79 -5.53 10.64 3.47
C LYS A 79 -4.32 10.47 2.53
N THR A 80 -4.11 9.28 1.97
CA THR A 80 -3.04 9.04 1.00
C THR A 80 -3.36 9.74 -0.32
N LYS A 81 -2.36 10.40 -0.93
CA LYS A 81 -2.52 11.12 -2.20
C LYS A 81 -2.94 10.17 -3.34
N MET A 82 -3.73 10.67 -4.28
CA MET A 82 -4.15 9.92 -5.46
C MET A 82 -2.96 9.38 -6.26
N SER A 83 -1.93 10.22 -6.47
CA SER A 83 -0.69 9.83 -7.15
C SER A 83 0.06 8.69 -6.45
N SER A 84 0.05 8.65 -5.11
CA SER A 84 0.62 7.54 -4.35
C SER A 84 -0.15 6.24 -4.62
N LEU A 85 -1.49 6.29 -4.73
CA LEU A 85 -2.33 5.14 -5.07
C LEU A 85 -2.15 4.69 -6.52
N GLU A 86 -2.10 5.63 -7.47
CA GLU A 86 -1.79 5.36 -8.88
C GLU A 86 -0.48 4.57 -8.98
N LYS A 87 0.57 5.04 -8.29
CA LYS A 87 1.87 4.38 -8.29
C LYS A 87 1.87 3.02 -7.58
N PHE A 88 1.11 2.90 -6.51
CA PHE A 88 0.90 1.63 -5.82
C PHE A 88 0.25 0.59 -6.74
N PHE A 89 -0.85 0.92 -7.42
CA PHE A 89 -1.53 0.03 -8.36
C PHE A 89 -0.63 -0.34 -9.55
N GLN A 90 0.12 0.63 -10.08
CA GLN A 90 1.09 0.36 -11.14
C GLN A 90 2.12 -0.68 -10.71
N VAL A 91 2.72 -0.54 -9.52
CA VAL A 91 3.68 -1.53 -9.01
C VAL A 91 3.01 -2.89 -8.81
N CYS A 92 1.80 -2.93 -8.23
CA CYS A 92 1.02 -4.16 -8.09
C CYS A 92 0.78 -4.87 -9.42
N SER A 93 0.58 -4.13 -10.52
CA SER A 93 0.34 -4.70 -11.85
C SER A 93 1.57 -5.34 -12.51
N THR A 94 2.77 -5.13 -11.95
CA THR A 94 4.02 -5.73 -12.46
C THR A 94 4.28 -7.14 -11.97
N PHE A 95 3.47 -7.63 -11.03
CA PHE A 95 3.58 -8.96 -10.46
C PHE A 95 2.86 -9.99 -11.34
N TYR A 96 3.56 -10.56 -12.33
CA TYR A 96 2.99 -11.52 -13.29
C TYR A 96 2.91 -12.96 -12.78
N ASP A 97 3.80 -13.36 -11.87
CA ASP A 97 3.89 -14.72 -11.31
C ASP A 97 3.41 -14.78 -9.84
N ARG A 98 2.71 -13.74 -9.40
CA ARG A 98 2.21 -13.53 -8.05
C ARG A 98 0.82 -12.89 -8.14
N GLN A 99 0.03 -12.99 -7.08
CA GLN A 99 -1.31 -12.44 -7.03
C GLN A 99 -1.41 -11.30 -6.02
N VAL A 100 -1.90 -10.14 -6.47
CA VAL A 100 -2.28 -9.03 -5.61
C VAL A 100 -3.78 -8.82 -5.74
N ILE A 101 -4.51 -8.85 -4.62
CA ILE A 101 -5.95 -8.57 -4.57
C ILE A 101 -6.14 -7.26 -3.81
N ILE A 102 -6.86 -6.33 -4.40
CA ILE A 102 -7.14 -5.02 -3.79
C ILE A 102 -8.64 -4.86 -3.66
N PHE A 103 -9.09 -4.61 -2.43
CA PHE A 103 -10.45 -4.19 -2.13
C PHE A 103 -10.46 -2.67 -1.92
N THR A 104 -11.31 -1.96 -2.66
CA THR A 104 -11.42 -0.51 -2.52
C THR A 104 -12.81 -0.02 -2.92
N SER A 105 -13.27 1.04 -2.25
CA SER A 105 -14.54 1.70 -2.54
C SER A 105 -14.41 2.71 -3.68
N VAL A 106 -15.30 2.62 -4.69
CA VAL A 106 -15.24 3.40 -5.94
C VAL A 106 -15.63 4.88 -5.84
N ASP A 107 -16.19 5.32 -4.71
CA ASP A 107 -16.79 6.66 -4.55
C ASP A 107 -16.33 7.38 -3.27
N LYS A 108 -15.16 7.03 -2.75
CA LYS A 108 -14.66 7.65 -1.52
C LYS A 108 -14.05 9.01 -1.86
N VAL A 109 -14.52 10.07 -1.18
CA VAL A 109 -13.79 11.34 -1.13
C VAL A 109 -12.47 11.05 -0.42
N LEU A 110 -11.36 11.21 -1.13
CA LEU A 110 -10.04 11.21 -0.52
C LEU A 110 -10.02 12.38 0.44
N ASP A 111 -9.59 12.11 1.65
CA ASP A 111 -9.70 13.05 2.77
C ASP A 111 -8.49 14.03 2.70
N ASN A 112 -8.36 14.71 1.56
CA ASN A 112 -7.32 15.65 1.16
C ASN A 112 -7.90 17.08 1.00
N GLU A 113 -7.05 18.10 0.94
CA GLU A 113 -7.48 19.52 0.96
C GLU A 113 -8.45 19.92 -0.18
N ASN A 114 -8.56 19.08 -1.22
CA ASN A 114 -9.34 19.34 -2.42
C ASN A 114 -10.59 18.44 -2.57
N ASP A 115 -10.91 17.61 -1.58
CA ASP A 115 -12.01 16.62 -1.63
C ASP A 115 -11.99 15.79 -2.94
N GLU A 116 -10.81 15.38 -3.40
CA GLU A 116 -10.69 14.60 -4.63
C GLU A 116 -11.41 13.26 -4.46
N LYS A 117 -12.31 12.92 -5.37
CA LYS A 117 -12.89 11.57 -5.37
C LYS A 117 -11.87 10.57 -5.88
N LEU A 118 -11.78 9.42 -5.21
CA LEU A 118 -11.08 8.28 -5.76
C LEU A 118 -11.77 7.89 -7.08
N ASP A 119 -11.06 8.04 -8.19
CA ASP A 119 -11.52 7.58 -9.50
C ASP A 119 -10.72 6.34 -9.87
N ILE A 120 -11.36 5.17 -9.75
CA ILE A 120 -10.70 3.90 -10.06
C ILE A 120 -10.27 3.83 -11.52
N TYR A 121 -11.03 4.44 -12.44
CA TYR A 121 -10.70 4.41 -13.86
C TYR A 121 -9.48 5.27 -14.15
N LYS A 122 -9.33 6.40 -13.45
CA LYS A 122 -8.13 7.23 -13.52
C LYS A 122 -6.89 6.47 -13.01
N ILE A 123 -7.01 5.73 -11.91
CA ILE A 123 -5.89 4.89 -11.39
C ILE A 123 -5.48 3.84 -12.42
N LEU A 124 -6.46 3.22 -13.07
CA LEU A 124 -6.24 2.13 -14.00
C LEU A 124 -5.81 2.59 -15.40
N ASP A 125 -5.94 3.88 -15.74
CA ASP A 125 -5.57 4.42 -17.07
C ASP A 125 -4.09 4.18 -17.41
N GLY A 126 -3.22 4.18 -16.40
CA GLY A 126 -1.80 3.89 -16.54
C GLY A 126 -1.43 2.40 -16.57
N ILE A 127 -2.41 1.48 -16.56
CA ILE A 127 -2.18 0.04 -16.42
C ILE A 127 -2.82 -0.69 -17.60
N SER A 128 -2.05 -1.57 -18.25
CA SER A 128 -2.55 -2.35 -19.38
C SER A 128 -3.67 -3.31 -18.95
N ARG A 129 -4.70 -3.48 -19.80
CA ARG A 129 -5.93 -4.22 -19.48
C ARG A 129 -5.68 -5.70 -19.20
N GLU A 130 -4.61 -6.28 -19.74
CA GLU A 130 -4.18 -7.66 -19.49
C GLU A 130 -3.52 -7.85 -18.11
N ASN A 131 -3.08 -6.77 -17.45
CA ASN A 131 -2.36 -6.83 -16.18
C ASN A 131 -3.26 -6.73 -14.94
N TYR A 132 -4.58 -6.62 -15.13
CA TYR A 132 -5.51 -6.59 -14.01
C TYR A 132 -6.88 -7.16 -14.37
N LYS A 133 -7.63 -7.54 -13.32
CA LYS A 133 -9.04 -7.89 -13.41
C LYS A 133 -9.83 -7.00 -12.47
N LEU A 134 -10.72 -6.18 -13.02
CA LEU A 134 -11.64 -5.36 -12.24
C LEU A 134 -12.94 -6.13 -11.99
N ILE A 135 -13.38 -6.17 -10.74
CA ILE A 135 -14.66 -6.76 -10.33
C ILE A 135 -15.41 -5.66 -9.58
N GLU A 136 -16.48 -5.16 -10.19
CA GLU A 136 -17.36 -4.17 -9.57
C GLU A 136 -18.53 -4.89 -8.90
N LEU A 137 -18.75 -4.59 -7.62
CA LEU A 137 -19.90 -5.10 -6.86
C LEU A 137 -21.02 -4.06 -6.94
N ASP A 138 -22.05 -4.34 -7.75
CA ASP A 138 -23.22 -3.48 -7.86
C ASP A 138 -24.27 -3.75 -6.77
N SER A 139 -25.36 -2.97 -6.78
CA SER A 139 -26.46 -3.09 -5.83
C SER A 139 -27.17 -4.45 -5.85
N ASP A 140 -27.10 -5.18 -6.96
CA ASP A 140 -27.78 -6.47 -7.17
C ASP A 140 -26.87 -7.68 -6.90
N SER A 141 -25.55 -7.47 -6.94
CA SER A 141 -24.46 -8.42 -6.78
C SER A 141 -23.81 -8.32 -5.40
N LYS A 142 -24.61 -8.05 -4.36
CA LYS A 142 -24.12 -8.04 -2.98
C LYS A 142 -23.77 -9.45 -2.51
N ALA A 143 -22.63 -9.58 -1.82
CA ALA A 143 -22.15 -10.84 -1.25
C ALA A 143 -23.08 -11.42 -0.16
N ILE A 144 -23.98 -10.61 0.40
CA ILE A 144 -24.99 -11.02 1.39
C ILE A 144 -26.36 -10.54 0.90
N LYS A 145 -27.27 -11.49 0.64
CA LYS A 145 -28.70 -11.23 0.41
C LYS A 145 -29.50 -11.55 1.66
N ARG A 146 -30.47 -10.70 1.99
CA ARG A 146 -31.47 -11.00 3.02
C ARG A 146 -32.29 -12.18 2.53
N LEU A 147 -32.28 -13.29 3.27
CA LEU A 147 -33.24 -14.36 3.03
C LEU A 147 -34.64 -13.79 3.24
N LEU A 148 -35.48 -13.91 2.20
CA LEU A 148 -36.90 -13.54 2.23
C LEU A 148 -37.65 -14.40 3.25
#